data_AF-A0A317Z7U9-F1
#
_entry.id   AF-A0A317Z7U9-F1
#
_cell.length_a   1.000
_cell.length_b   1.000
_cell.length_c   1.000
_cell.angle_alpha   90.00
_cell.angle_beta   90.00
_cell.angle_gamma   90.00
#
_symmetry.space_group_name_H-M   'P 1'
#
loop_
_entity.id
_entity.type
_entity.pdbx_description
1 polymer ?
#
loop_
_entity_poly.entity_id
_entity_poly.type
_entity_poly.pdbx_seq_one_letter_code
_entity_poly.pdbx_strand_id
1 'polypeptide(L)'
;VYGGVTNYEGNHLDNYKSQTIYVKVFENSKHIITFEIQVDKKLVTAQELDTKARKFLIDKLNLYEFKGSPYETGYIKFIENDDKSFWYDLMPPPGNNFNQSKYLTMYSDNKTVESKDIKIEVHLTKK
;
A
#
# COMPACT_ATOMS: atom_id res chain seq x y z
N VAL A 1 -6.62 -3.07 -15.13
CA VAL A 1 -5.70 -2.31 -14.24
C VAL A 1 -5.99 -0.83 -14.43
N TYR A 2 -5.91 -0.02 -13.38
CA TYR A 2 -5.99 1.44 -13.43
C TYR A 2 -4.66 1.99 -12.90
N GLY A 3 -4.18 3.11 -13.45
CA GLY A 3 -2.89 3.69 -13.04
C GLY A 3 -1.70 2.77 -13.27
N GLY A 4 -0.67 2.90 -12.43
CA GLY A 4 0.50 2.03 -12.43
C GLY A 4 1.57 2.38 -13.46
N VAL A 5 1.51 3.58 -14.05
CA VAL A 5 2.44 4.02 -15.09
C VAL A 5 3.42 5.05 -14.54
N THR A 6 4.70 4.86 -14.83
CA THR A 6 5.75 5.85 -14.53
C THR A 6 6.68 5.94 -15.74
N ASN A 7 7.30 7.10 -15.95
CA ASN A 7 8.32 7.25 -16.98
C ASN A 7 9.48 6.29 -16.71
N TYR A 8 10.05 5.71 -17.78
CA TYR A 8 11.23 4.86 -17.69
C TYR A 8 12.51 5.70 -17.55
N GLU A 9 12.70 6.65 -18.48
CA GLU A 9 13.90 7.49 -18.53
C GLU A 9 14.03 8.37 -17.28
N GLY A 10 15.21 8.36 -16.67
CA GLY A 10 15.54 9.16 -15.48
C GLY A 10 14.92 8.68 -14.16
N ASN A 11 13.96 7.73 -14.20
CA ASN A 11 13.22 7.29 -13.01
C ASN A 11 13.83 6.07 -12.31
N HIS A 12 14.74 5.35 -12.97
CA HIS A 12 15.48 4.27 -12.32
C HIS A 12 16.49 4.81 -11.31
N LEU A 13 16.70 4.05 -10.24
CA LEU A 13 17.78 4.28 -9.28
C LEU A 13 19.12 3.93 -9.93
N ASP A 14 20.15 4.74 -9.66
CA ASP A 14 21.46 4.57 -10.27
C ASP A 14 22.07 3.20 -9.88
N ASN A 15 22.77 2.57 -10.82
CA ASN A 15 23.45 1.28 -10.65
C ASN A 15 22.54 0.10 -10.26
N TYR A 16 21.29 0.05 -10.75
CA TYR A 16 20.32 -1.03 -10.47
C TYR A 16 20.05 -1.28 -8.99
N LYS A 17 20.30 -0.27 -8.14
CA LYS A 17 20.01 -0.37 -6.71
C LYS A 17 18.50 -0.36 -6.48
N SER A 18 18.05 -1.04 -5.44
CA SER A 18 16.69 -0.90 -4.93
C SER A 18 16.66 0.08 -3.76
N GLN A 19 15.56 0.81 -3.65
CA GLN A 19 15.21 1.61 -2.49
C GLN A 19 14.36 0.75 -1.55
N THR A 20 14.83 0.61 -0.32
CA THR A 20 14.06 0.02 0.78
C THR A 20 13.06 1.05 1.30
N ILE A 21 11.79 0.66 1.43
CA ILE A 21 10.76 1.42 2.10
C ILE A 21 10.23 0.57 3.26
N TYR A 22 10.09 1.19 4.42
CA TYR A 22 9.60 0.53 5.64
C TYR A 22 8.09 0.75 5.79
N VAL A 23 7.36 -0.34 5.97
CA VAL A 23 5.92 -0.33 6.27
C VAL A 23 5.72 -0.69 7.73
N LYS A 24 5.16 0.22 8.52
CA LYS A 24 4.78 -0.03 9.91
C LYS A 24 3.35 -0.51 9.97
N VAL A 25 3.08 -1.58 10.71
CA VAL A 25 1.73 -2.13 10.89
C VAL A 25 1.29 -1.94 12.34
N PHE A 26 0.10 -1.39 12.50
CA PHE A 26 -0.57 -1.17 13.76
C PHE A 26 -1.85 -2.01 13.80
N GLU A 27 -2.06 -2.70 14.91
CA GLU A 27 -3.28 -3.46 15.20
C GLU A 27 -3.89 -2.92 16.49
N ASN A 28 -5.14 -2.44 16.45
CA ASN A 28 -5.80 -1.79 17.58
C ASN A 28 -4.92 -0.68 18.21
N SER A 29 -4.34 0.16 17.34
CA SER A 29 -3.40 1.25 17.68
C SER A 29 -2.06 0.83 18.29
N LYS A 30 -1.75 -0.47 18.37
CA LYS A 30 -0.45 -0.97 18.83
C LYS A 30 0.42 -1.37 17.64
N HIS A 31 1.65 -0.89 17.60
CA HIS A 31 2.63 -1.37 16.62
C HIS A 31 2.90 -2.86 16.85
N ILE A 32 2.82 -3.66 15.78
CA ILE A 32 3.00 -5.12 15.85
C ILE A 32 4.14 -5.63 14.98
N ILE A 33 4.39 -5.01 13.82
CA ILE A 33 5.47 -5.40 12.92
C ILE A 33 5.88 -4.23 12.03
N THR A 34 7.15 -4.20 11.67
CA THR A 34 7.67 -3.40 10.55
C THR A 34 8.25 -4.36 9.53
N PHE A 35 7.97 -4.14 8.26
CA PHE A 35 8.55 -4.92 7.17
C PHE A 35 9.05 -4.02 6.04
N GLU A 36 9.85 -4.61 5.16
CA GLU A 36 10.49 -3.91 4.06
C GLU A 36 9.82 -4.24 2.74
N ILE A 37 9.64 -3.22 1.90
CA ILE A 37 9.33 -3.37 0.47
C ILE A 37 10.46 -2.74 -0.34
N GLN A 38 10.81 -3.38 -1.45
CA GLN A 38 11.88 -2.93 -2.35
C GLN A 38 11.28 -2.36 -3.64
N VAL A 39 11.78 -1.22 -4.09
CA VAL A 39 11.41 -0.61 -5.38
C VAL A 39 12.65 -0.16 -6.14
N ASP A 40 12.58 -0.14 -7.46
CA ASP A 40 13.67 0.24 -8.36
C ASP A 40 13.52 1.66 -8.94
N LYS A 41 12.49 2.38 -8.51
CA LYS A 41 12.07 3.69 -9.05
C LYS A 41 12.30 4.82 -8.04
N LYS A 42 12.62 6.02 -8.55
CA LYS A 42 12.70 7.27 -7.78
C LYS A 42 11.30 7.80 -7.49
N LEU A 43 10.46 7.92 -8.52
CA LEU A 43 9.03 8.16 -8.42
C LEU A 43 8.29 6.85 -8.67
N VAL A 44 7.60 6.37 -7.65
CA VAL A 44 6.89 5.09 -7.66
C VAL A 44 5.40 5.33 -7.45
N THR A 45 4.54 4.53 -8.07
CA THR A 45 3.09 4.67 -7.85
C THR A 45 2.72 4.19 -6.45
N ALA A 46 1.77 4.87 -5.82
CA ALA A 46 1.19 4.41 -4.55
C ALA A 46 0.58 3.00 -4.70
N GLN A 47 0.05 2.69 -5.88
CA GLN A 47 -0.45 1.37 -6.25
C GLN A 47 0.61 0.27 -6.18
N GLU A 48 1.83 0.50 -6.68
CA GLU A 48 2.92 -0.49 -6.60
C GLU A 48 3.27 -0.78 -5.14
N LEU A 49 3.39 0.27 -4.32
CA LEU A 49 3.69 0.16 -2.89
C LEU A 49 2.58 -0.56 -2.13
N ASP A 50 1.32 -0.19 -2.37
CA ASP A 50 0.14 -0.81 -1.76
C ASP A 50 0.04 -2.30 -2.12
N THR A 51 0.24 -2.64 -3.39
CA THR A 51 0.21 -4.05 -3.85
C THR A 51 1.27 -4.90 -3.15
N LYS A 52 2.49 -4.39 -3.02
CA LYS A 52 3.59 -5.07 -2.30
C LYS A 52 3.29 -5.21 -0.81
N ALA A 53 2.75 -4.16 -0.19
CA ALA A 53 2.36 -4.18 1.22
C ALA A 53 1.24 -5.20 1.48
N ARG A 54 0.15 -5.17 0.70
CA ARG A 54 -0.96 -6.13 0.84
C ARG A 54 -0.50 -7.56 0.63
N LYS A 55 0.40 -7.84 -0.33
CA LYS A 55 0.93 -9.19 -0.52
C LYS A 55 1.59 -9.72 0.76
N PHE A 56 2.44 -8.92 1.40
CA PHE A 56 3.05 -9.29 2.67
C PHE A 56 2.01 -9.52 3.78
N LEU A 57 1.03 -8.62 3.90
CA LEU A 57 -0.01 -8.70 4.92
C LEU A 57 -0.93 -9.91 4.74
N ILE A 58 -1.24 -10.29 3.49
CA ILE A 58 -1.98 -11.53 3.19
C ILE A 58 -1.16 -12.75 3.64
N ASP A 59 0.12 -12.80 3.29
CA ASP A 59 0.98 -13.96 3.58
C ASP A 59 1.32 -14.13 5.06
N LYS A 60 1.39 -13.02 5.82
CA LYS A 60 1.88 -13.02 7.21
C LYS A 60 0.80 -12.82 8.26
N LEU A 61 -0.24 -12.05 7.93
CA LEU A 61 -1.29 -11.65 8.87
C LEU A 61 -2.68 -12.10 8.41
N ASN A 62 -2.79 -12.87 7.32
CA ASN A 62 -4.05 -13.31 6.74
C ASN A 62 -5.02 -12.14 6.51
N LEU A 63 -4.50 -10.99 6.00
CA LEU A 63 -5.30 -9.78 5.76
C LEU A 63 -6.61 -10.08 5.01
N TYR A 64 -6.55 -10.97 4.02
CA TYR A 64 -7.73 -11.51 3.35
C TYR A 64 -7.65 -13.03 3.30
N GLU A 65 -8.73 -13.69 3.71
CA GLU A 65 -8.95 -15.12 3.60
C GLU A 65 -10.20 -15.39 2.73
N PHE A 66 -10.39 -16.64 2.31
CA PHE A 66 -11.54 -17.01 1.48
C PHE A 66 -12.90 -16.69 2.15
N LYS A 67 -12.99 -16.81 3.48
CA LYS A 67 -14.23 -16.59 4.24
C LYS A 67 -14.36 -15.19 4.83
N GLY A 68 -13.40 -14.30 4.60
CA GLY A 68 -13.41 -12.94 5.14
C GLY A 68 -12.03 -12.49 5.60
N SER A 69 -12.01 -11.59 6.59
CA SER A 69 -10.78 -11.10 7.22
C SER A 69 -10.89 -11.26 8.75
N PRO A 70 -9.78 -11.51 9.47
CA PRO A 70 -9.73 -11.37 10.92
C PRO A 70 -9.85 -9.90 11.39
N TYR A 71 -9.75 -8.95 10.45
CA TYR A 71 -9.88 -7.52 10.70
C TYR A 71 -11.28 -7.02 10.36
N GLU A 72 -11.80 -6.10 11.18
CA GLU A 72 -13.07 -5.40 10.95
C GLU A 72 -12.85 -4.20 10.04
N THR A 73 -11.81 -3.41 10.30
CA THR A 73 -11.39 -2.29 9.45
C THR A 73 -9.90 -2.32 9.18
N GLY A 74 -9.50 -1.69 8.07
CA GLY A 74 -8.09 -1.51 7.76
C GLY A 74 -7.89 -0.39 6.75
N TYR A 75 -6.83 0.40 6.92
CA TYR A 75 -6.41 1.36 5.90
C TYR A 75 -4.89 1.40 5.80
N ILE A 76 -4.40 1.69 4.60
CA ILE A 76 -2.98 1.98 4.33
C ILE A 76 -2.82 3.48 4.13
N LYS A 77 -1.92 4.10 4.89
CA LYS A 77 -1.63 5.53 4.88
C LYS A 77 -0.22 5.78 4.34
N PHE A 78 -0.15 6.71 3.40
CA PHE A 78 1.08 7.21 2.81
C PHE A 78 1.33 8.63 3.35
N ILE A 79 2.54 8.89 3.83
CA ILE A 79 2.95 10.19 4.38
C ILE A 79 4.15 10.67 3.58
N GLU A 80 3.96 11.75 2.83
CA GLU A 80 4.98 12.42 2.00
C GLU A 80 5.85 13.35 2.87
N ASN A 81 6.96 13.87 2.30
CA ASN A 81 7.93 14.71 3.01
C ASN A 81 7.37 15.98 3.66
N ASP A 82 6.30 16.53 3.10
CA ASP A 82 5.66 17.77 3.55
C ASP A 82 4.50 17.51 4.53
N ASP A 83 4.51 16.34 5.18
CA ASP A 83 3.46 15.80 6.05
C ASP A 83 2.08 15.69 5.38
N LYS A 84 1.97 15.92 4.07
CA LYS A 84 0.77 15.56 3.33
C LYS A 84 0.62 14.05 3.37
N SER A 85 -0.61 13.62 3.61
CA SER A 85 -0.92 12.22 3.65
C SER A 85 -2.22 11.91 2.93
N PHE A 86 -2.29 10.70 2.42
CA PHE A 86 -3.47 10.12 1.82
C PHE A 86 -3.55 8.65 2.23
N TRP A 87 -4.72 8.05 2.10
CA TRP A 87 -4.94 6.67 2.52
C TRP A 87 -5.95 5.97 1.62
N TYR A 88 -5.84 4.65 1.58
CA TYR A 88 -6.79 3.78 0.91
C TYR A 88 -7.41 2.82 1.93
N ASP A 89 -8.73 2.67 1.85
CA ASP A 89 -9.45 1.64 2.60
C ASP A 89 -9.03 0.25 2.09
N LEU A 90 -8.70 -0.66 3.01
CA LEU A 90 -8.32 -2.03 2.71
C LEU A 90 -9.51 -2.98 2.68
N MET A 91 -10.67 -2.60 3.22
CA MET A 91 -11.85 -3.46 3.28
C MET A 91 -12.78 -3.21 2.09
N PRO A 92 -13.50 -4.26 1.62
CA PRO A 92 -14.51 -4.08 0.58
C PRO A 92 -15.67 -3.23 1.12
N PRO A 93 -16.40 -2.51 0.25
CA PRO A 93 -17.66 -1.88 0.64
C PRO A 93 -18.66 -2.93 1.13
N PRO A 94 -19.58 -2.58 2.04
CA PRO A 94 -20.55 -3.52 2.60
C PRO A 94 -21.44 -4.14 1.50
N GLY A 95 -21.83 -5.39 1.72
CA GLY A 95 -22.71 -6.16 0.83
C GLY A 95 -22.10 -7.49 0.37
N ASN A 96 -22.86 -8.23 -0.44
CA ASN A 96 -22.49 -9.60 -0.86
C ASN A 96 -21.73 -9.64 -2.19
N ASN A 97 -21.60 -8.50 -2.88
CA ASN A 97 -21.00 -8.42 -4.20
C ASN A 97 -19.79 -7.48 -4.18
N PHE A 98 -18.60 -8.04 -4.40
CA PHE A 98 -17.38 -7.25 -4.55
C PHE A 98 -17.11 -6.93 -6.02
N ASN A 99 -17.25 -5.66 -6.40
CA ASN A 99 -16.89 -5.20 -7.74
C ASN A 99 -15.41 -4.81 -7.79
N GLN A 100 -14.58 -5.72 -8.29
CA GLN A 100 -13.13 -5.53 -8.43
C GLN A 100 -12.77 -4.28 -9.25
N SER A 101 -13.48 -4.05 -10.37
CA SER A 101 -13.21 -2.91 -11.25
C SER A 101 -13.45 -1.60 -10.53
N LYS A 102 -14.59 -1.49 -9.83
CA LYS A 102 -14.96 -0.30 -9.04
C LYS A 102 -14.00 -0.08 -7.86
N TYR A 103 -13.52 -1.14 -7.23
CA TYR A 103 -12.56 -1.00 -6.13
C TYR A 103 -11.21 -0.47 -6.64
N LEU A 104 -10.73 -1.00 -7.77
CA LEU A 104 -9.45 -0.60 -8.35
C LEU A 104 -9.45 0.79 -9.00
N THR A 105 -10.61 1.44 -9.21
CA THR A 105 -10.63 2.83 -9.72
C THR A 105 -9.98 3.81 -8.75
N MET A 106 -9.76 3.46 -7.48
CA MET A 106 -9.01 4.29 -6.54
C MET A 106 -7.57 4.60 -7.00
N TYR A 107 -7.01 3.81 -7.91
CA TYR A 107 -5.68 4.05 -8.51
C TYR A 107 -5.73 4.80 -9.84
N SER A 108 -6.90 5.25 -10.32
CA SER A 108 -7.01 5.89 -11.63
C SER A 108 -6.33 7.26 -11.72
N ASP A 109 -6.04 7.88 -10.58
CA ASP A 109 -5.28 9.13 -10.50
C ASP A 109 -3.79 8.97 -10.83
N ASN A 110 -3.30 7.72 -10.92
CA ASN A 110 -1.90 7.38 -11.13
C ASN A 110 -0.97 8.09 -10.13
N LYS A 111 -1.41 8.26 -8.87
CA LYS A 111 -0.64 8.97 -7.84
C LYS A 111 0.75 8.35 -7.68
N THR A 112 1.77 9.20 -7.85
CA THR A 112 3.18 8.88 -7.61
C THR A 112 3.68 9.54 -6.33
N VAL A 113 4.68 8.92 -5.70
CA VAL A 113 5.39 9.43 -4.52
C VAL A 113 6.90 9.21 -4.69
N GLU A 114 7.70 10.01 -4.01
CA GLU A 114 9.16 9.84 -3.97
C GLU A 114 9.55 8.68 -3.06
N SER A 115 10.22 7.67 -3.62
CA SER A 115 10.52 6.42 -2.92
C SER A 115 11.50 6.57 -1.77
N LYS A 116 12.35 7.60 -1.79
CA LYS A 116 13.35 7.85 -0.73
C LYS A 116 12.74 8.34 0.57
N ASP A 117 11.58 8.95 0.48
CA ASP A 117 11.07 9.87 1.48
C ASP A 117 9.69 9.48 2.02
N ILE A 118 8.98 8.63 1.28
CA ILE A 118 7.68 8.13 1.66
C ILE A 118 7.74 7.28 2.94
N LYS A 119 6.82 7.55 3.87
CA LYS A 119 6.54 6.68 5.01
C LYS A 119 5.19 6.00 4.79
N ILE A 120 5.12 4.73 5.15
CA ILE A 120 3.90 3.93 5.01
C ILE A 120 3.51 3.35 6.36
N GLU A 121 2.25 3.55 6.72
CA GLU A 121 1.64 2.95 7.90
C GLU A 121 0.38 2.19 7.49
N VAL A 122 0.21 1.00 8.03
CA VAL A 122 -1.00 0.19 7.88
C VAL A 122 -1.65 0.11 9.24
N HIS A 123 -2.93 0.47 9.31
CA HIS A 123 -3.70 0.51 10.54
C HIS A 123 -4.87 -0.46 10.41
N LEU A 124 -4.89 -1.48 11.27
CA LEU A 124 -5.88 -2.56 11.27
C LEU A 124 -6.62 -2.59 12.61
N THR A 125 -7.89 -2.94 12.58
CA THR A 125 -8.68 -3.21 13.80
C THR A 125 -9.18 -4.65 13.78
N LYS A 126 -9.01 -5.37 14.90
CA LYS A 126 -9.55 -6.72 15.04
C LYS A 126 -11.05 -6.69 15.27
N LYS A 127 -11.71 -7.78 14.87
CA LYS A 127 -13.07 -8.10 15.28
C LYS A 127 -13.16 -8.37 16.79
#